data_AF-A0A368HC84-F1
#
_entry.id   AF-A0A368HC84-F1
#
_cell.length_a   1.000
_cell.length_b   1.000
_cell.length_c   1.000
_cell.angle_alpha   90.00
_cell.angle_beta   90.00
_cell.angle_gamma   90.00
#
_symmetry.space_group_name_H-M   'P 1'
#
loop_
_entity.id
_entity.type
_entity.pdbx_description
1 polymer ?
#
loop_
_entity_poly.entity_id
_entity_poly.type
_entity_poly.pdbx_seq_one_letter_code
_entity_poly.pdbx_strand_id
1 'polypeptide(L)'
;MQQWIAIRTAGPRTTRAAEPRSGVEPFFLGLIVGIITSAPIGPVGLLTIQRTLAHGRLAGMLSGAGAATADAFYAGLADLSLSVVSNFLASARFWIHLGAGILCLWFGGRAFFFRPRRRAPAHRYGRGPGVLWTFVSSLLLTLANPLTILFFIVVFTTLQMDHSSLPRLLSLVAGIFSGCLLWWIALSLVTARLHTHLESRTLILINRVSAIFIIILGVVALGSAGHFLMSPRIPKP
;
A
#
# COMPACT_ATOMS: atom_id res chain seq x y z
N MET A 1 -12.12 -52.22 35.28
CA MET A 1 -10.86 -52.66 35.91
C MET A 1 -9.88 -52.96 34.78
N GLN A 2 -9.21 -51.95 34.22
CA GLN A 2 -7.92 -51.42 34.68
C GLN A 2 -6.65 -52.07 34.07
N GLN A 3 -6.60 -52.47 32.79
CA GLN A 3 -5.32 -52.94 32.20
C GLN A 3 -5.01 -52.56 30.73
N TRP A 4 -5.71 -51.60 30.11
CA TRP A 4 -5.27 -51.04 28.82
C TRP A 4 -4.64 -49.64 28.93
N ILE A 5 -4.17 -49.31 30.14
CA ILE A 5 -3.29 -48.17 30.45
C ILE A 5 -1.86 -48.72 30.55
N ALA A 6 -1.12 -48.75 29.46
CA ALA A 6 0.35 -48.66 29.40
C ALA A 6 0.80 -48.95 27.96
N ILE A 7 1.88 -48.32 27.52
CA ILE A 7 2.52 -48.47 26.20
C ILE A 7 1.93 -47.53 25.13
N ARG A 8 2.12 -46.24 25.36
CA ARG A 8 2.76 -45.32 24.38
C ARG A 8 3.27 -44.09 25.13
N THR A 9 4.22 -44.33 26.03
CA THR A 9 5.04 -43.29 26.64
C THR A 9 6.20 -42.91 25.72
N ALA A 10 6.45 -41.60 25.66
CA ALA A 10 7.73 -40.95 25.39
C ALA A 10 8.27 -40.93 23.94
N GLY A 11 7.66 -40.07 23.10
CA GLY A 11 8.45 -39.23 22.19
C GLY A 11 8.46 -37.80 22.76
N PRO A 12 9.58 -37.06 22.74
CA PRO A 12 9.66 -35.77 23.40
C PRO A 12 8.71 -34.81 22.68
N ARG A 13 7.59 -34.47 23.33
CA ARG A 13 6.90 -33.23 23.04
C ARG A 13 7.84 -32.13 23.48
N THR A 14 8.72 -31.73 22.57
CA THR A 14 9.30 -30.40 22.59
C THR A 14 8.11 -29.44 22.50
N THR A 15 7.55 -29.08 23.64
CA THR A 15 6.87 -27.82 23.82
C THR A 15 7.91 -26.76 23.50
N ARG A 16 8.07 -26.43 22.21
CA ARG A 16 8.55 -25.10 21.83
C ARG A 16 7.56 -24.18 22.50
N ALA A 17 7.93 -23.67 23.68
CA ALA A 17 7.42 -22.41 24.16
C ALA A 17 7.43 -21.50 22.94
N ALA A 18 6.26 -21.03 22.52
CA ALA A 18 6.17 -20.06 21.45
C ALA A 18 6.95 -18.85 21.95
N GLU A 19 8.20 -18.73 21.52
CA GLU A 19 9.00 -17.55 21.81
C GLU A 19 8.14 -16.35 21.41
N PRO A 20 8.07 -15.31 22.24
CA PRO A 20 7.39 -14.08 21.86
C PRO A 20 8.14 -13.56 20.64
N ARG A 21 7.66 -13.89 19.43
CA ARG A 21 8.24 -13.42 18.16
C ARG A 21 8.39 -11.91 18.31
N SER A 22 9.64 -11.49 18.45
CA SER A 22 10.01 -10.12 18.75
C SER A 22 9.34 -9.20 17.74
N GLY A 23 9.02 -7.97 18.13
CA GLY A 23 8.37 -6.98 17.25
C GLY A 23 9.15 -6.66 15.96
N VAL A 24 10.32 -7.26 15.77
CA VAL A 24 11.20 -7.11 14.61
C VAL A 24 10.60 -7.74 13.34
N GLU A 25 9.98 -8.93 13.42
CA GLU A 25 9.37 -9.56 12.24
C GLU A 25 8.27 -8.71 11.57
N PRO A 26 7.27 -8.17 12.31
CA PRO A 26 6.24 -7.32 11.69
C PRO A 26 6.80 -6.02 11.13
N PHE A 27 7.88 -5.47 11.71
CA PHE A 27 8.52 -4.26 11.18
C PHE A 27 9.08 -4.48 9.77
N PHE A 28 9.91 -5.52 9.58
CA PHE A 28 10.53 -5.78 8.28
C PHE A 28 9.50 -6.13 7.20
N LEU A 29 8.48 -6.88 7.58
CA LEU A 29 7.37 -7.20 6.70
C LEU A 29 6.61 -5.93 6.30
N GLY A 30 6.33 -5.05 7.26
CA GLY A 30 5.75 -3.74 7.01
C GLY A 30 6.62 -2.90 6.08
N LEU A 31 7.92 -2.89 6.28
CA LEU A 31 8.88 -2.15 5.44
C LEU A 31 8.83 -2.61 3.98
N ILE A 32 8.83 -3.92 3.73
CA ILE A 32 8.70 -4.48 2.39
C ILE A 32 7.35 -4.12 1.78
N VAL A 33 6.27 -4.29 2.56
CA VAL A 33 4.91 -3.93 2.13
C VAL A 33 4.88 -2.46 1.72
N GLY A 34 5.34 -1.53 2.56
CA GLY A 34 5.36 -0.08 2.29
C GLY A 34 6.14 0.32 1.04
N ILE A 35 7.25 -0.38 0.73
CA ILE A 35 7.98 -0.16 -0.53
C ILE A 35 7.14 -0.62 -1.72
N ILE A 36 6.55 -1.82 -1.65
CA ILE A 36 5.73 -2.39 -2.73
C ILE A 36 4.46 -1.57 -2.96
N THR A 37 3.82 -1.08 -1.88
CA THR A 37 2.60 -0.26 -1.97
C THR A 37 2.86 1.06 -2.69
N SER A 38 4.03 1.66 -2.45
CA SER A 38 4.39 2.99 -2.95
C SER A 38 5.04 2.95 -4.33
N ALA A 39 5.51 1.77 -4.77
CA ALA A 39 6.17 1.56 -6.05
C ALA A 39 5.36 2.00 -7.30
N PRO A 40 4.03 1.79 -7.37
CA PRO A 40 3.23 2.21 -8.52
C PRO A 40 3.12 3.74 -8.56
N ILE A 41 3.65 4.35 -9.61
CA ILE A 41 3.63 5.81 -9.77
C ILE A 41 2.24 6.22 -10.27
N GLY A 42 1.33 6.39 -9.31
CA GLY A 42 -0.01 6.96 -9.52
C GLY A 42 -0.01 8.49 -9.50
N PRO A 43 -1.18 9.13 -9.32
CA PRO A 43 -1.32 10.60 -9.26
C PRO A 43 -0.42 11.26 -8.21
N VAL A 44 -0.25 10.62 -7.05
CA VAL A 44 0.62 11.08 -5.96
C VAL A 44 2.09 11.04 -6.39
N GLY A 45 2.53 9.95 -7.03
CA GLY A 45 3.91 9.85 -7.50
C GLY A 45 4.24 10.86 -8.59
N LEU A 46 3.31 11.10 -9.51
CA LEU A 46 3.44 12.15 -10.51
C LEU A 46 3.50 13.55 -9.89
N LEU A 47 2.66 13.83 -8.89
CA LEU A 47 2.69 15.10 -8.14
C LEU A 47 4.04 15.29 -7.44
N THR A 48 4.57 14.23 -6.80
CA THR A 48 5.88 14.24 -6.14
C THR A 48 7.00 14.52 -7.14
N ILE A 49 6.99 13.86 -8.30
CA ILE A 49 7.95 14.12 -9.40
C ILE A 49 7.83 15.58 -9.86
N GLN A 50 6.62 16.06 -10.14
CA GLN A 50 6.39 17.44 -10.60
C GLN A 50 6.89 18.47 -9.59
N ARG A 51 6.61 18.28 -8.29
CA ARG A 51 7.09 19.17 -7.22
C ARG A 51 8.58 19.09 -7.03
N THR A 52 9.17 17.90 -7.18
CA THR A 52 10.63 17.72 -7.14
C THR A 52 11.31 18.51 -8.26
N LEU A 53 10.77 18.43 -9.48
CA LEU A 53 11.30 19.13 -10.65
C LEU A 53 11.05 20.65 -10.58
N ALA A 54 9.92 21.09 -10.03
CA ALA A 54 9.54 22.51 -10.00
C ALA A 54 10.09 23.28 -8.79
N HIS A 55 10.25 22.62 -7.64
CA HIS A 55 10.56 23.27 -6.35
C HIS A 55 11.72 22.59 -5.60
N GLY A 56 12.37 21.61 -6.21
CA GLY A 56 13.54 20.92 -5.66
C GLY A 56 13.22 19.69 -4.81
N ARG A 57 14.27 18.95 -4.43
CA ARG A 57 14.20 17.67 -3.67
C ARG A 57 13.35 17.75 -2.40
N LEU A 58 13.40 18.86 -1.67
CA LEU A 58 12.68 19.01 -0.41
C LEU A 58 11.16 19.01 -0.63
N ALA A 59 10.67 19.65 -1.69
CA ALA A 59 9.25 19.65 -2.02
C ALA A 59 8.75 18.24 -2.40
N GLY A 60 9.60 17.45 -3.06
CA GLY A 60 9.38 16.02 -3.30
C GLY A 60 9.28 15.22 -2.00
N MET A 61 10.29 15.34 -1.14
CA MET A 61 10.36 14.63 0.15
C MET A 61 9.18 14.97 1.06
N LEU A 62 8.75 16.24 1.10
CA LEU A 62 7.58 16.67 1.87
C LEU A 62 6.26 16.12 1.32
N SER A 63 6.14 16.02 -0.01
CA SER A 63 4.98 15.38 -0.64
C SER A 63 4.95 13.89 -0.33
N GLY A 64 6.11 13.24 -0.42
CA GLY A 64 6.33 11.86 -0.02
C GLY A 64 5.99 11.56 1.43
N ALA A 65 6.42 12.43 2.34
CA ALA A 65 6.11 12.31 3.76
C ALA A 65 4.60 12.38 4.02
N GLY A 66 3.88 13.30 3.34
CA GLY A 66 2.42 13.37 3.44
C GLY A 66 1.74 12.08 2.96
N ALA A 67 2.23 11.50 1.86
CA ALA A 67 1.73 10.22 1.35
C ALA A 67 2.01 9.06 2.32
N ALA A 68 3.24 8.95 2.83
CA ALA A 68 3.62 7.93 3.80
C ALA A 68 2.77 8.02 5.09
N THR A 69 2.44 9.22 5.56
CA THR A 69 1.56 9.40 6.72
C THR A 69 0.14 8.91 6.43
N ALA A 70 -0.39 9.13 5.23
CA ALA A 70 -1.69 8.57 4.83
C ALA A 70 -1.66 7.03 4.77
N ASP A 71 -0.58 6.45 4.23
CA ASP A 71 -0.39 5.00 4.20
C ASP A 71 -0.30 4.40 5.61
N ALA A 72 0.43 5.06 6.52
CA ALA A 72 0.51 4.67 7.93
C ALA A 72 -0.84 4.79 8.63
N PHE A 73 -1.64 5.81 8.30
CA PHE A 73 -2.99 5.97 8.81
C PHE A 73 -3.88 4.79 8.39
N TYR A 74 -3.89 4.42 7.10
CA TYR A 74 -4.61 3.23 6.63
C TYR A 74 -4.11 1.95 7.29
N ALA A 75 -2.81 1.83 7.53
CA ALA A 75 -2.24 0.71 8.24
C ALA A 75 -2.65 0.64 9.72
N GLY A 76 -2.76 1.78 10.39
CA GLY A 76 -3.27 1.87 11.76
C GLY A 76 -4.74 1.46 11.88
N LEU A 77 -5.53 1.66 10.82
CA LEU A 77 -6.93 1.23 10.77
C LEU A 77 -7.10 -0.30 10.59
N ALA A 78 -6.01 -1.07 10.47
CA ALA A 78 -6.07 -2.51 10.24
C ALA A 78 -6.91 -3.25 11.31
N ASP A 79 -6.80 -2.89 12.59
CA ASP A 79 -7.52 -3.59 13.67
C ASP A 79 -9.02 -3.20 13.75
N LEU A 80 -9.33 -1.95 13.42
CA LEU A 80 -10.71 -1.46 13.32
C LEU A 80 -11.45 -2.14 12.16
N SER A 81 -10.75 -2.47 11.07
CA SER A 81 -11.31 -3.14 9.90
C SER A 81 -11.76 -4.57 10.19
N LEU A 82 -11.13 -5.29 11.12
CA LEU A 82 -11.55 -6.64 11.49
C LEU A 82 -12.68 -6.63 12.53
N SER A 83 -12.61 -5.75 13.55
CA SER A 83 -13.57 -5.75 14.66
C SER A 83 -14.94 -5.15 14.31
N VAL A 84 -15.00 -4.06 13.55
CA VAL A 84 -16.28 -3.41 13.16
C VAL A 84 -16.82 -4.00 11.87
N VAL A 85 -15.94 -4.52 11.01
CA VAL A 85 -16.28 -4.81 9.62
C VAL A 85 -16.18 -6.29 9.28
N SER A 86 -15.72 -7.23 10.13
CA SER A 86 -15.59 -8.66 9.72
C SER A 86 -16.89 -9.26 9.16
N ASN A 87 -18.04 -9.03 9.79
CA ASN A 87 -19.33 -9.54 9.31
C ASN A 87 -19.86 -8.78 8.06
N PHE A 88 -19.61 -7.47 7.99
CA PHE A 88 -19.99 -6.64 6.84
C PHE A 88 -19.07 -6.86 5.62
N LEU A 89 -17.76 -6.98 5.82
CA LEU A 89 -16.74 -7.32 4.82
C LEU A 89 -16.93 -8.74 4.30
N ALA A 90 -17.30 -9.70 5.15
CA ALA A 90 -17.56 -11.06 4.68
C ALA A 90 -18.76 -11.11 3.74
N SER A 91 -19.84 -10.38 4.05
CA SER A 91 -21.03 -10.29 3.21
C SER A 91 -20.84 -9.39 1.98
N ALA A 92 -20.04 -8.32 2.09
CA ALA A 92 -19.74 -7.39 1.01
C ALA A 92 -18.45 -7.72 0.24
N ARG A 93 -17.76 -8.84 0.54
CA ARG A 93 -16.43 -9.16 -0.01
C ARG A 93 -16.41 -9.13 -1.53
N PHE A 94 -17.44 -9.71 -2.14
CA PHE A 94 -17.66 -9.68 -3.58
C PHE A 94 -17.74 -8.24 -4.11
N TRP A 95 -18.64 -7.42 -3.55
CA TRP A 95 -18.86 -6.04 -3.97
C TRP A 95 -17.63 -5.15 -3.80
N ILE A 96 -16.86 -5.39 -2.73
CA ILE A 96 -15.62 -4.70 -2.46
C ILE A 96 -14.56 -5.04 -3.50
N HIS A 97 -14.34 -6.33 -3.80
CA HIS A 97 -13.35 -6.73 -4.81
C HIS A 97 -13.79 -6.34 -6.23
N LEU A 98 -15.09 -6.38 -6.53
CA LEU A 98 -15.67 -5.92 -7.79
C LEU A 98 -15.46 -4.41 -7.98
N GLY A 99 -15.84 -3.60 -6.97
CA GLY A 99 -15.64 -2.16 -6.99
C GLY A 99 -14.15 -1.79 -7.05
N ALA A 100 -13.31 -2.52 -6.31
CA ALA A 100 -11.86 -2.36 -6.35
C ALA A 100 -11.30 -2.57 -7.76
N GLY A 101 -11.70 -3.68 -8.38
CA GLY A 101 -11.28 -4.05 -9.72
C GLY A 101 -11.68 -3.03 -10.76
N ILE A 102 -12.95 -2.60 -10.77
CA ILE A 102 -13.47 -1.60 -11.71
C ILE A 102 -12.74 -0.26 -11.55
N LEU A 103 -12.55 0.22 -10.32
CA LEU A 103 -11.84 1.46 -10.05
C LEU A 103 -10.37 1.37 -10.48
N CYS A 104 -9.67 0.28 -10.16
CA CYS A 104 -8.30 0.05 -10.62
C CYS A 104 -8.21 0.06 -12.14
N LEU A 105 -9.12 -0.61 -12.86
CA LEU A 105 -9.15 -0.56 -14.33
C LEU A 105 -9.41 0.86 -14.85
N TRP A 106 -10.33 1.61 -14.23
CA TRP A 106 -10.63 2.99 -14.62
C TRP A 106 -9.45 3.93 -14.41
N PHE A 107 -8.82 3.91 -13.23
CA PHE A 107 -7.64 4.71 -12.93
C PHE A 107 -6.42 4.29 -13.74
N GLY A 108 -6.21 2.98 -13.91
CA GLY A 108 -5.16 2.42 -14.75
C GLY A 108 -5.32 2.87 -16.20
N GLY A 109 -6.53 2.78 -16.75
CA GLY A 109 -6.85 3.31 -18.08
C GLY A 109 -6.60 4.81 -18.18
N ARG A 110 -7.13 5.60 -17.24
CA ARG A 110 -6.92 7.07 -17.23
C ARG A 110 -5.45 7.44 -17.12
N ALA A 111 -4.69 6.75 -16.28
CA ALA A 111 -3.25 6.92 -16.15
C ALA A 111 -2.54 6.55 -17.45
N PHE A 112 -2.89 5.44 -18.09
CA PHE A 112 -2.29 5.00 -19.36
C PHE A 112 -2.43 6.04 -20.48
N PHE A 113 -3.58 6.71 -20.57
CA PHE A 113 -3.85 7.76 -21.56
C PHE A 113 -3.39 9.16 -21.13
N PHE A 114 -3.03 9.37 -19.86
CA PHE A 114 -2.55 10.66 -19.37
C PHE A 114 -1.19 11.00 -19.98
N ARG A 115 -1.10 12.15 -20.64
CA ARG A 115 0.16 12.71 -21.16
C ARG A 115 0.64 13.80 -20.19
N PRO A 116 1.75 13.59 -19.47
CA PRO A 116 2.34 14.64 -18.65
C PRO A 116 2.62 15.87 -19.52
N ARG A 117 1.95 16.99 -19.25
CA ARG A 117 2.27 18.27 -19.91
C ARG A 117 3.70 18.65 -19.51
N ARG A 118 4.57 18.78 -20.51
CA ARG A 118 5.92 19.35 -20.34
C ARG A 118 5.75 20.80 -19.88
N ARG A 119 5.86 21.07 -18.58
CA ARG A 119 6.10 22.45 -18.13
C ARG A 119 7.53 22.79 -18.54
N ALA A 120 7.69 23.95 -19.18
CA ALA A 120 8.98 24.50 -19.61
C ALA A 120 10.03 24.40 -18.47
N PRO A 121 11.33 24.32 -18.79
CA PRO A 121 12.37 24.30 -17.76
C PRO A 121 12.25 25.58 -16.95
N ALA A 122 11.63 25.48 -15.77
CA ALA A 122 11.55 26.58 -14.85
C ALA A 122 12.92 26.69 -14.18
N HIS A 123 13.87 27.31 -14.88
CA HIS A 123 14.86 28.11 -14.18
C HIS A 123 14.10 29.18 -13.42
N ARG A 124 13.84 28.90 -12.14
CA ARG A 124 13.75 29.80 -10.98
C ARG A 124 13.07 29.01 -9.88
N TYR A 125 13.78 28.81 -8.77
CA TYR A 125 13.17 28.57 -7.47
C TYR A 125 12.28 29.77 -7.11
N GLY A 126 11.13 29.92 -7.76
CA GLY A 126 10.07 30.78 -7.24
C GLY A 126 9.59 30.20 -5.91
N ARG A 127 9.02 31.04 -5.02
CA ARG A 127 8.38 30.56 -3.80
C ARG A 127 7.33 29.51 -4.17
N GLY A 128 7.67 28.24 -3.93
CA GLY A 128 6.74 27.14 -4.07
C GLY A 128 5.63 27.22 -3.03
N PRO A 129 4.64 26.33 -3.10
CA PRO A 129 3.68 26.16 -2.01
C PRO A 129 4.40 26.00 -0.67
N GLY A 130 3.85 26.58 0.40
CA GLY A 130 4.44 26.47 1.73
C GLY A 130 4.68 25.02 2.15
N VAL A 131 5.67 24.78 3.01
CA VAL A 131 6.07 23.45 3.50
C VAL A 131 4.86 22.65 4.00
N LEU A 132 4.04 23.29 4.84
CA LEU A 132 2.83 22.69 5.39
C LEU A 132 1.82 22.32 4.29
N TRP A 133 1.56 23.24 3.35
CA TRP A 133 0.62 22.96 2.26
C TRP A 133 1.10 21.82 1.36
N THR A 134 2.40 21.75 1.08
CA THR A 134 3.00 20.67 0.28
C THR A 134 2.76 19.30 0.93
N PHE A 135 2.98 19.21 2.24
CA PHE A 135 2.70 18.00 3.01
C PHE A 135 1.19 17.69 3.06
N VAL A 136 0.37 18.63 3.53
CA VAL A 136 -1.07 18.42 3.77
C VAL A 136 -1.80 18.08 2.49
N SER A 137 -1.52 18.77 1.39
CA SER A 137 -2.16 18.47 0.10
C SER A 137 -1.81 17.08 -0.42
N SER A 138 -0.59 16.59 -0.20
CA SER A 138 -0.20 15.23 -0.59
C SER A 138 -0.85 14.17 0.30
N LEU A 139 -0.91 14.45 1.61
CA LEU A 139 -1.62 13.63 2.59
C LEU A 139 -3.10 13.51 2.24
N LEU A 140 -3.79 14.63 2.02
CA LEU A 140 -5.20 14.65 1.66
C LEU A 140 -5.46 13.98 0.31
N LEU A 141 -4.56 14.18 -0.67
CA LEU A 141 -4.66 13.51 -1.96
C LEU A 141 -4.52 11.98 -1.81
N THR A 142 -3.65 11.52 -0.92
CA THR A 142 -3.42 10.09 -0.68
C THR A 142 -4.55 9.47 0.14
N LEU A 143 -5.10 10.17 1.13
CA LEU A 143 -6.32 9.77 1.84
C LEU A 143 -7.56 9.79 0.94
N ALA A 144 -7.62 10.70 -0.03
CA ALA A 144 -8.69 10.72 -1.01
C ALA A 144 -8.44 9.74 -2.18
N ASN A 145 -7.30 9.05 -2.21
CA ASN A 145 -6.93 8.18 -3.32
C ASN A 145 -7.66 6.83 -3.20
N PRO A 146 -8.69 6.56 -4.03
CA PRO A 146 -9.42 5.31 -3.95
C PRO A 146 -8.50 4.11 -4.24
N LEU A 147 -7.45 4.26 -5.06
CA LEU A 147 -6.48 3.18 -5.26
C LEU A 147 -5.77 2.78 -3.96
N THR A 148 -5.40 3.77 -3.13
CA THR A 148 -4.74 3.51 -1.84
C THR A 148 -5.69 2.78 -0.89
N ILE A 149 -6.95 3.23 -0.80
CA ILE A 149 -7.99 2.57 0.02
C ILE A 149 -8.15 1.11 -0.39
N LEU A 150 -8.32 0.85 -1.69
CA LEU A 150 -8.52 -0.48 -2.24
C LEU A 150 -7.32 -1.39 -2.04
N PHE A 151 -6.12 -0.85 -2.21
CA PHE A 151 -4.87 -1.58 -1.99
C PHE A 151 -4.77 -2.08 -0.54
N PHE A 152 -5.03 -1.22 0.44
CA PHE A 152 -4.99 -1.62 1.84
C PHE A 152 -6.07 -2.64 2.21
N ILE A 153 -7.27 -2.54 1.61
CA ILE A 153 -8.29 -3.59 1.73
C ILE A 153 -7.76 -4.95 1.24
N VAL A 154 -7.14 -4.99 0.06
CA VAL A 154 -6.59 -6.24 -0.49
C VAL A 154 -5.47 -6.77 0.39
N VAL A 155 -4.53 -5.91 0.80
CA VAL A 155 -3.41 -6.31 1.66
C VAL A 155 -3.90 -6.89 2.99
N PHE A 156 -4.85 -6.25 3.67
CA PHE A 156 -5.34 -6.76 4.96
C PHE A 156 -6.21 -8.02 4.82
N THR A 157 -6.97 -8.16 3.73
CA THR A 157 -7.77 -9.37 3.50
C THR A 157 -6.94 -10.57 3.01
N THR A 158 -5.79 -10.33 2.39
CA THR A 158 -4.89 -11.39 1.90
C THR A 158 -3.88 -11.81 2.95
N LEU A 159 -3.32 -10.86 3.70
CA LEU A 159 -2.21 -11.13 4.59
C LEU A 159 -2.60 -11.81 5.92
N GLN A 160 -3.90 -11.94 6.26
CA GLN A 160 -4.43 -12.62 7.46
C GLN A 160 -3.53 -12.47 8.70
N MET A 161 -3.02 -11.27 8.94
CA MET A 161 -2.00 -11.08 9.95
C MET A 161 -2.62 -11.07 11.34
N ASP A 162 -1.92 -11.72 12.27
CA ASP A 162 -2.32 -11.75 13.67
C ASP A 162 -2.03 -10.38 14.31
N HIS A 163 -3.04 -9.51 14.27
CA HIS A 163 -3.01 -8.17 14.84
C HIS A 163 -3.47 -8.13 16.31
N SER A 164 -3.67 -9.30 16.95
CA SER A 164 -4.19 -9.43 18.31
C SER A 164 -3.38 -8.72 19.40
N SER A 165 -2.17 -8.26 19.07
CA SER A 165 -1.31 -7.52 19.99
C SER A 165 -0.95 -6.13 19.45
N LEU A 166 -1.34 -5.09 20.19
CA LEU A 166 -1.04 -3.68 19.88
C LEU A 166 0.44 -3.43 19.55
N PRO A 167 1.45 -4.01 20.24
CA PRO A 167 2.86 -3.80 19.88
C PRO A 167 3.24 -4.32 18.49
N ARG A 168 2.66 -5.45 18.04
CA ARG A 168 2.93 -5.96 16.68
C ARG A 168 2.30 -5.08 15.62
N LEU A 169 1.09 -4.58 15.87
CA LEU A 169 0.41 -3.65 14.98
C LEU A 169 1.23 -2.36 14.83
N LEU A 170 1.64 -1.74 15.94
CA LEU A 170 2.45 -0.53 15.92
C LEU A 170 3.78 -0.74 15.18
N SER A 171 4.42 -1.90 15.40
CA SER A 171 5.65 -2.26 14.70
C SER A 171 5.44 -2.43 13.19
N LEU A 172 4.35 -3.07 12.77
CA LEU A 172 3.96 -3.22 11.37
C LEU A 172 3.71 -1.85 10.72
N VAL A 173 2.93 -0.98 11.37
CA VAL A 173 2.62 0.38 10.88
C VAL A 173 3.90 1.22 10.77
N ALA A 174 4.78 1.15 11.76
CA ALA A 174 6.08 1.82 11.73
C ALA A 174 6.96 1.31 10.58
N GLY A 175 6.92 0.00 10.30
CA GLY A 175 7.55 -0.63 9.14
C GLY A 175 7.01 -0.07 7.83
N ILE A 176 5.69 -0.09 7.63
CA ILE A 176 5.02 0.43 6.43
C ILE A 176 5.37 1.90 6.22
N PHE A 177 5.24 2.72 7.26
CA PHE A 177 5.60 4.13 7.21
C PHE A 177 7.05 4.35 6.78
N SER A 178 7.97 3.59 7.34
CA SER A 178 9.40 3.67 7.04
C SER A 178 9.71 3.21 5.61
N GLY A 179 9.08 2.13 5.14
CA GLY A 179 9.18 1.65 3.76
C GLY A 179 8.66 2.68 2.75
N CYS A 180 7.49 3.26 3.01
CA CYS A 180 6.92 4.33 2.18
C CYS A 180 7.85 5.56 2.16
N LEU A 181 8.30 6.03 3.32
CA LEU A 181 9.23 7.17 3.40
C LEU A 181 10.52 6.92 2.62
N LEU A 182 11.13 5.75 2.79
CA LEU A 182 12.35 5.37 2.09
C LEU A 182 12.14 5.43 0.57
N TRP A 183 11.05 4.86 0.08
CA TRP A 183 10.69 4.90 -1.32
C TRP A 183 10.52 6.33 -1.83
N TRP A 184 9.74 7.16 -1.12
CA TRP A 184 9.47 8.52 -1.56
C TRP A 184 10.70 9.43 -1.52
N ILE A 185 11.59 9.23 -0.53
CA ILE A 185 12.89 9.91 -0.48
C ILE A 185 13.75 9.47 -1.67
N ALA A 186 13.84 8.17 -1.93
CA ALA A 186 14.59 7.64 -3.07
C ALA A 186 14.07 8.22 -4.39
N LEU A 187 12.76 8.22 -4.61
CA LEU A 187 12.13 8.78 -5.80
C LEU A 187 12.46 10.28 -5.96
N SER A 188 12.38 11.06 -4.88
CA SER A 188 12.68 12.49 -4.91
C SER A 188 14.15 12.77 -5.20
N LEU A 189 15.07 11.98 -4.63
CA LEU A 189 16.50 12.12 -4.88
C LEU A 189 16.88 11.71 -6.31
N VAL A 190 16.35 10.58 -6.78
CA VAL A 190 16.57 10.10 -8.15
C VAL A 190 16.01 11.10 -9.15
N THR A 191 14.79 11.60 -8.94
CA THR A 191 14.17 12.61 -9.80
C THR A 191 14.97 13.91 -9.83
N ALA A 192 15.46 14.37 -8.67
CA ALA A 192 16.28 15.58 -8.61
C ALA A 192 17.64 15.41 -9.31
N ARG A 193 18.27 14.23 -9.22
CA ARG A 193 19.55 13.94 -9.88
C ARG A 193 19.41 13.74 -11.39
N LEU A 194 18.39 12.99 -11.80
CA LEU A 194 18.16 12.62 -13.20
C LEU A 194 17.30 13.64 -13.95
N HIS A 195 16.97 14.79 -13.36
CA HIS A 195 16.07 15.78 -13.97
C HIS A 195 16.53 16.25 -15.37
N THR A 196 17.83 16.26 -15.63
CA THR A 196 18.43 16.59 -16.93
C THR A 196 18.20 15.52 -18.00
N HIS A 197 17.96 14.26 -17.60
CA HIS A 197 17.71 13.11 -18.48
C HIS A 197 16.24 12.68 -18.52
N LEU A 198 15.37 13.27 -17.69
CA LEU A 198 13.94 12.98 -17.68
C LEU A 198 13.23 13.69 -18.84
N GLU A 199 13.36 13.13 -20.04
CA GLU A 199 12.53 13.53 -21.18
C GLU A 199 11.05 13.18 -20.95
N SER A 200 10.15 13.87 -21.66
CA SER A 200 8.71 13.58 -21.63
C SER A 200 8.38 12.12 -21.97
N ARG A 201 9.21 11.46 -22.79
CA ARG A 201 9.07 10.04 -23.12
C ARG A 201 9.27 9.13 -21.91
N THR A 202 10.27 9.39 -21.08
CA THR A 202 10.56 8.61 -19.85
C THR A 202 9.42 8.77 -18.84
N LEU A 203 8.89 9.97 -18.66
CA LEU A 203 7.74 10.21 -17.78
C LEU A 203 6.46 9.51 -18.28
N ILE A 204 6.24 9.49 -19.61
CA ILE A 204 5.14 8.73 -20.21
C ILE A 204 5.34 7.22 -20.01
N LEU A 205 6.56 6.71 -20.17
CA LEU A 205 6.87 5.29 -19.96
C LEU A 205 6.62 4.87 -18.52
N ILE A 206 7.13 5.64 -17.55
CA ILE A 206 6.93 5.41 -16.11
C ILE A 206 5.43 5.38 -15.78
N ASN A 207 4.67 6.33 -16.32
CA ASN A 207 3.23 6.41 -16.12
C ASN A 207 2.49 5.21 -16.75
N ARG A 208 2.91 4.76 -17.94
CA ARG A 208 2.33 3.58 -18.61
C ARG A 208 2.65 2.28 -17.87
N VAL A 209 3.88 2.09 -17.40
CA VAL A 209 4.27 0.90 -16.63
C VAL A 209 3.48 0.84 -15.33
N SER A 210 3.35 1.97 -14.63
CA SER A 210 2.55 2.06 -13.40
C SER A 210 1.06 1.82 -13.69
N ALA A 211 0.54 2.35 -14.79
CA ALA A 211 -0.82 2.09 -15.24
C ALA A 211 -1.07 0.61 -15.54
N ILE A 212 -0.13 -0.08 -16.21
CA ILE A 212 -0.21 -1.53 -16.46
C ILE A 212 -0.25 -2.30 -15.14
N PHE A 213 0.60 -1.95 -14.19
CA PHE A 213 0.60 -2.58 -12.87
C PHE A 213 -0.75 -2.39 -12.15
N ILE A 214 -1.30 -1.18 -12.15
CA ILE A 214 -2.63 -0.89 -11.59
C ILE A 214 -3.73 -1.70 -12.30
N ILE A 215 -3.66 -1.83 -13.63
CA ILE A 215 -4.59 -2.65 -14.41
C ILE A 215 -4.49 -4.13 -14.00
N ILE A 216 -3.28 -4.67 -13.85
CA ILE A 216 -3.05 -6.06 -13.40
C ILE A 216 -3.68 -6.27 -12.02
N LEU A 217 -3.45 -5.36 -11.07
CA LEU A 217 -4.10 -5.41 -9.75
C LEU A 217 -5.63 -5.38 -9.87
N GLY A 218 -6.18 -4.57 -10.78
CA GLY A 218 -7.61 -4.54 -11.07
C GLY A 218 -8.13 -5.87 -11.59
N VAL A 219 -7.43 -6.50 -12.53
CA VAL A 219 -7.78 -7.82 -13.07
C VAL A 219 -7.74 -8.90 -11.98
N VAL A 220 -6.70 -8.90 -11.13
CA VAL A 220 -6.59 -9.84 -10.00
C VAL A 220 -7.73 -9.63 -8.99
N ALA A 221 -8.11 -8.38 -8.70
CA ALA A 221 -9.25 -8.07 -7.85
C ALA A 221 -10.58 -8.57 -8.46
N LEU A 222 -10.78 -8.42 -9.77
CA LEU A 222 -11.96 -8.98 -10.45
C LEU A 222 -11.96 -10.52 -10.47
N GLY A 223 -10.81 -11.14 -10.72
CA GLY A 223 -10.68 -12.60 -10.70
C GLY A 223 -10.99 -13.20 -9.32
N SER A 224 -10.51 -12.55 -8.26
CA SER A 224 -10.86 -12.93 -6.88
C SER A 224 -12.35 -12.74 -6.59
N ALA A 225 -12.98 -11.65 -7.07
CA ALA A 225 -14.44 -11.49 -7.00
C ALA A 225 -15.19 -12.64 -7.69
N GLY A 226 -14.75 -13.07 -8.88
CA GLY A 226 -15.32 -14.21 -9.60
C GLY A 226 -15.19 -15.53 -8.83
N HIS A 227 -14.03 -15.79 -8.24
CA HIS A 227 -13.82 -16.96 -7.39
C HIS A 227 -14.76 -16.98 -6.17
N PHE A 228 -15.03 -15.83 -5.55
CA PHE A 228 -16.00 -15.74 -4.45
C PHE A 228 -17.45 -16.00 -4.90
N LEU A 229 -17.79 -15.71 -6.16
CA LEU A 229 -19.10 -16.03 -6.73
C LEU A 229 -19.27 -17.54 -6.98
N MET A 230 -18.19 -18.23 -7.34
CA MET A 230 -18.17 -19.67 -7.66
C MET A 230 -18.01 -20.58 -6.44
N SER A 231 -17.49 -20.09 -5.32
CA SER A 231 -17.40 -20.85 -4.07
C SER A 231 -18.80 -21.03 -3.46
N PRO A 232 -19.35 -22.25 -3.36
CA PRO A 232 -20.65 -22.48 -2.74
C PRO A 232 -20.62 -22.03 -1.27
N ARG A 233 -21.60 -21.22 -0.87
CA ARG A 233 -21.90 -20.95 0.55
C ARG A 233 -22.41 -22.27 1.13
N ILE A 234 -21.52 -23.12 1.62
CA ILE A 234 -21.92 -24.26 2.46
C ILE A 234 -22.44 -23.64 3.77
N PRO A 235 -23.75 -23.75 4.09
CA PRO A 235 -24.22 -23.39 5.41
C PRO A 235 -23.55 -24.35 6.39
N LYS A 236 -22.82 -23.82 7.37
CA LYS A 236 -22.37 -24.66 8.49
C LYS A 236 -23.62 -25.11 9.25
N PRO A 237 -23.76 -26.42 9.54
CA PRO A 237 -24.88 -26.96 10.31
C PRO A 237 -24.90 -26.42 11.74
#